data_AF-A0A081BRU8-F1
#
_entry.id   AF-A0A081BRU8-F1
#
_cell.length_a   1.000
_cell.length_b   1.000
_cell.length_c   1.000
_cell.angle_alpha   90.00
_cell.angle_beta   90.00
_cell.angle_gamma   90.00
#
_symmetry.space_group_name_H-M   'P 1'
#
loop_
_entity.id
_entity.type
_entity.pdbx_description
1 polymer ?
#
loop_
_entity_poly.entity_id
_entity_poly.type
_entity_poly.pdbx_seq_one_letter_code
_entity_poly.pdbx_strand_id
1 'polypeptide(L)'
;MSRTDKIIAKWRTKPTTVEKEEVFCVLRRYGFDIELKRGSHTIISHAQLAGLPHYGLNGEFCLPVHNGRKIKGFHLKRVLDAVECVLIVMQDGRDNADGEESGFLSEYFLPD
;
A
#
# COMPACT_ATOMS: atom_id res chain seq x y z
N MET A 1 -9.39 18.32 5.26
CA MET A 1 -9.16 16.92 5.66
C MET A 1 -9.97 15.98 4.78
N SER A 2 -9.30 15.10 4.05
CA SER A 2 -9.95 14.04 3.27
C SER A 2 -10.69 13.05 4.19
N ARG A 3 -11.75 12.38 3.69
CA ARG A 3 -12.46 11.33 4.45
C ARG A 3 -11.51 10.27 5.01
N THR A 4 -10.48 9.91 4.24
CA THR A 4 -9.43 8.96 4.61
C THR A 4 -8.62 9.41 5.81
N ASP A 5 -8.21 10.68 5.84
CA ASP A 5 -7.44 11.27 6.93
C ASP A 5 -8.22 11.26 8.26
N LYS A 6 -9.53 11.54 8.19
CA LYS A 6 -10.42 11.42 9.35
C LYS A 6 -10.55 9.98 9.85
N ILE A 7 -10.54 9.00 8.95
CA ILE A 7 -10.60 7.57 9.30
C ILE A 7 -9.30 7.14 9.99
N ILE A 8 -8.15 7.54 9.45
CA ILE A 8 -6.82 7.29 10.03
C ILE A 8 -6.72 7.91 11.43
N ALA A 9 -7.13 9.18 11.59
CA ALA A 9 -7.14 9.87 12.87
C ALA A 9 -8.04 9.15 13.91
N LYS A 10 -9.20 8.65 13.47
CA LYS A 10 -10.14 7.87 14.30
C LYS A 10 -9.53 6.54 14.73
N TRP A 11 -8.86 5.83 13.83
CA TRP A 11 -8.19 4.56 14.15
C TRP A 11 -7.02 4.76 15.12
N ARG A 12 -6.31 5.89 15.01
CA ARG A 12 -5.21 6.28 15.90
C ARG A 12 -5.68 6.58 17.32
N THR A 13 -6.84 7.24 17.47
CA THR A 13 -7.41 7.58 18.78
C THR A 13 -8.15 6.43 19.44
N LYS A 14 -8.83 5.56 18.67
CA LYS A 14 -9.60 4.44 19.22
C LYS A 14 -9.49 3.22 18.29
N PRO A 15 -8.52 2.30 18.53
CA PRO A 15 -8.33 1.11 17.69
C PRO A 15 -9.49 0.14 17.90
N THR A 16 -10.60 0.43 17.23
CA THR A 16 -11.84 -0.34 17.27
C THR A 16 -11.82 -1.36 16.16
N THR A 17 -12.54 -2.46 16.36
CA THR A 17 -12.81 -3.42 15.30
C THR A 17 -13.56 -2.73 14.16
N VAL A 18 -12.99 -2.70 12.97
CA VAL A 18 -13.61 -2.09 11.77
C VAL A 18 -13.90 -3.13 10.70
N GLU A 19 -14.75 -2.76 9.77
CA GLU A 19 -15.12 -3.61 8.65
C GLU A 19 -13.99 -3.68 7.63
N LYS A 20 -13.77 -4.86 7.05
CA LYS A 20 -12.69 -5.08 6.08
C LYS A 20 -12.84 -4.21 4.84
N GLU A 21 -14.08 -3.93 4.42
CA GLU A 21 -14.38 -3.10 3.25
C GLU A 21 -13.92 -1.65 3.45
N GLU A 22 -14.10 -1.11 4.65
CA GLU A 22 -13.60 0.24 4.97
C GLU A 22 -12.08 0.28 4.88
N VAL A 23 -11.41 -0.74 5.41
CA VAL A 23 -9.95 -0.86 5.33
C VAL A 23 -9.47 -1.03 3.89
N PHE A 24 -10.14 -1.86 3.08
CA PHE A 24 -9.78 -2.06 1.68
C PHE A 24 -10.02 -0.82 0.83
N CYS A 25 -11.07 -0.06 1.12
CA CYS A 25 -11.33 1.21 0.44
C CYS A 25 -10.21 2.23 0.70
N VAL A 26 -9.75 2.30 1.96
CA VAL A 26 -8.59 3.14 2.34
C VAL A 26 -7.34 2.66 1.62
N LEU A 27 -7.02 1.36 1.70
CA LEU A 27 -5.83 0.77 1.08
C LEU A 27 -5.79 0.94 -0.44
N ARG A 28 -6.89 0.65 -1.15
CA ARG A 28 -6.98 0.87 -2.61
C ARG A 28 -6.71 2.32 -2.99
N ARG A 29 -7.14 3.27 -2.17
CA ARG A 29 -6.90 4.70 -2.44
C ARG A 29 -5.42 5.08 -2.36
N TYR A 30 -4.63 4.35 -1.58
CA TYR A 30 -3.18 4.52 -1.49
C TYR A 30 -2.42 3.66 -2.51
N GLY A 31 -3.11 2.89 -3.36
CA GLY A 31 -2.46 2.06 -4.39
C GLY A 31 -2.02 0.68 -3.90
N PHE A 32 -2.50 0.22 -2.74
CA PHE A 32 -2.23 -1.13 -2.26
C PHE A 32 -2.98 -2.18 -3.08
N ASP A 33 -2.27 -3.25 -3.41
CA ASP A 33 -2.86 -4.43 -4.01
C ASP A 33 -3.41 -5.35 -2.92
N ILE A 34 -4.59 -5.91 -3.16
CA ILE A 34 -5.36 -6.67 -2.16
C ILE A 34 -5.72 -8.01 -2.76
N GLU A 35 -4.99 -9.04 -2.36
CA GLU A 35 -5.24 -10.42 -2.78
C GLU A 35 -6.02 -11.16 -1.70
N LEU A 36 -7.29 -11.48 -2.00
CA LEU A 36 -8.07 -12.40 -1.16
C LEU A 36 -7.69 -13.84 -1.50
N LYS A 37 -6.86 -14.44 -0.64
CA LYS A 37 -6.71 -15.90 -0.64
C LYS A 37 -7.99 -16.57 -0.13
N ARG A 38 -8.31 -17.76 -0.65
CA ARG A 38 -9.41 -18.60 -0.15
C ARG A 38 -9.14 -18.99 1.32
N GLY A 39 -9.60 -18.17 2.26
CA GLY A 39 -9.40 -18.34 3.70
C GLY A 39 -9.69 -17.07 4.50
N SER A 40 -9.40 -17.09 5.80
CA SER A 40 -9.60 -15.96 6.72
C SER A 40 -8.49 -14.89 6.65
N HIS A 41 -7.64 -14.91 5.63
CA HIS A 41 -6.40 -14.16 5.55
C HIS A 41 -6.35 -13.42 4.22
N THR A 42 -6.21 -12.10 4.26
CA THR A 42 -6.01 -11.26 3.06
C THR A 42 -4.54 -10.88 2.98
N ILE A 43 -3.94 -11.04 1.81
CA ILE A 43 -2.58 -10.57 1.55
C ILE A 43 -2.70 -9.19 0.94
N ILE A 44 -1.96 -8.24 1.49
CA ILE A 44 -1.89 -6.87 0.99
C ILE A 44 -0.44 -6.61 0.63
N SER A 45 -0.19 -6.11 -0.57
CA SER A 45 1.16 -5.84 -1.08
C SER A 45 1.27 -4.43 -1.63
N HIS A 46 2.48 -3.84 -1.50
CA HIS A 46 2.75 -2.51 -2.00
C HIS A 46 4.24 -2.33 -2.28
N ALA A 47 4.58 -1.81 -3.46
CA ALA A 47 5.97 -1.64 -3.90
C ALA A 47 6.79 -0.71 -2.98
N GLN A 48 6.18 0.33 -2.41
CA GLN A 48 6.88 1.28 -1.52
C GLN A 48 7.16 0.72 -0.12
N LEU A 49 6.60 -0.44 0.23
CA LEU A 49 6.91 -1.14 1.48
C LEU A 49 7.98 -2.23 1.28
N ALA A 50 8.42 -2.46 0.03
CA ALA A 50 9.44 -3.44 -0.28
C ALA A 50 10.77 -3.03 0.38
N GLY A 51 11.37 -3.96 1.13
CA GLY A 51 12.63 -3.73 1.84
C GLY A 51 12.51 -3.11 3.24
N LEU A 52 11.30 -2.80 3.72
CA LEU A 52 11.12 -2.34 5.10
C LEU A 52 11.13 -3.50 6.12
N PRO A 53 11.73 -3.30 7.31
CA PRO A 53 11.60 -4.26 8.39
C PRO A 53 10.11 -4.40 8.77
N HIS A 54 9.67 -5.63 9.05
CA HIS A 54 8.26 -6.03 9.35
C HIS A 54 7.33 -6.27 8.15
N TYR A 55 7.78 -6.02 6.92
CA TYR A 55 7.07 -6.33 5.69
C TYR A 55 7.85 -7.38 4.87
N GLY A 56 7.16 -8.10 3.99
CA GLY A 56 7.81 -9.09 3.12
C GLY A 56 8.76 -8.44 2.11
N LEU A 57 9.49 -9.25 1.35
CA LEU A 57 10.43 -8.79 0.32
C LEU A 57 9.76 -7.82 -0.69
N ASN A 58 8.49 -8.06 -0.99
CA ASN A 58 7.67 -7.22 -1.88
C ASN A 58 6.81 -6.18 -1.15
N GLY A 59 7.08 -5.92 0.14
CA GLY A 59 6.23 -5.05 0.96
C GLY A 59 4.89 -5.68 1.31
N GLU A 60 4.79 -7.00 1.24
CA GLU A 60 3.57 -7.75 1.50
C GLU A 60 3.35 -8.03 2.98
N PHE A 61 2.10 -7.97 3.42
CA PHE A 61 1.70 -8.35 4.76
C PHE A 61 0.35 -9.06 4.77
N CYS A 62 0.22 -10.00 5.71
CA CYS A 62 -1.01 -10.74 5.92
C CYS A 62 -1.89 -10.03 6.95
N LEU A 63 -3.14 -9.82 6.57
CA LEU A 63 -4.16 -9.24 7.42
C LEU A 63 -5.26 -10.27 7.68
N PRO A 64 -5.35 -10.79 8.92
CA PRO A 64 -6.38 -11.76 9.26
C PRO A 64 -7.73 -11.06 9.42
N VAL A 65 -8.71 -11.57 8.69
CA VAL A 65 -10.09 -11.11 8.75
C VAL A 65 -10.84 -11.98 9.74
N HIS A 66 -11.22 -11.40 10.87
CA HIS A 66 -12.03 -12.06 11.86
C HIS A 66 -13.48 -12.17 11.37
N ASN A 67 -14.00 -13.40 11.38
CA ASN A 67 -15.37 -13.73 10.97
C ASN A 67 -15.71 -13.28 9.53
N GLY A 68 -14.71 -13.21 8.66
CA GLY A 68 -14.86 -12.86 7.24
C GLY A 68 -15.31 -11.41 6.96
N ARG A 69 -15.51 -10.57 7.98
CA ARG A 69 -16.06 -9.21 7.84
C ARG A 69 -15.29 -8.14 8.61
N LYS A 70 -14.61 -8.51 9.70
CA LYS A 70 -14.08 -7.55 10.67
C LYS A 70 -12.57 -7.69 10.87
N ILE A 71 -11.90 -6.59 11.10
CA ILE A 71 -10.47 -6.54 11.39
C ILE A 71 -10.31 -6.00 12.81
N LYS A 72 -9.58 -6.74 13.66
CA LYS A 72 -9.32 -6.31 15.04
C LYS A 72 -8.39 -5.09 15.05
N GLY A 73 -8.61 -4.17 15.99
CA GLY A 73 -7.80 -2.96 16.16
C GLY A 73 -6.29 -3.21 16.29
N PHE A 74 -5.90 -4.38 16.79
CA PHE A 74 -4.50 -4.80 16.84
C PHE A 74 -3.84 -4.85 15.45
N HIS A 75 -4.54 -5.36 14.44
CA HIS A 75 -4.05 -5.40 13.06
C HIS A 75 -4.15 -4.04 12.38
N LEU A 76 -5.08 -3.17 12.80
CA LEU A 76 -5.17 -1.81 12.28
C LEU A 76 -3.92 -0.99 12.54
N LYS A 77 -3.28 -1.16 13.71
CA LYS A 77 -2.02 -0.45 13.99
C LYS A 77 -0.97 -0.73 12.91
N ARG A 78 -0.90 -1.97 12.43
CA ARG A 78 0.02 -2.39 11.37
C ARG A 78 -0.37 -1.82 10.00
N VAL A 79 -1.68 -1.66 9.73
CA VAL A 79 -2.16 -0.96 8.51
C VAL A 79 -1.83 0.53 8.56
N LEU A 80 -2.01 1.16 9.72
CA LEU A 80 -1.70 2.58 9.90
C LEU A 80 -0.20 2.84 9.67
N ASP A 81 0.65 2.00 10.25
CA ASP A 81 2.10 2.04 10.07
C ASP A 81 2.48 1.93 8.59
N ALA A 82 1.92 0.93 7.89
CA ALA A 82 2.10 0.75 6.45
C ALA A 82 1.69 1.99 5.63
N VAL A 83 0.52 2.57 5.92
CA VAL A 83 0.02 3.77 5.22
C VAL A 83 0.91 4.99 5.51
N GLU A 84 1.39 5.15 6.75
CA GLU A 84 2.29 6.24 7.14
C GLU A 84 3.64 6.13 6.42
N CYS A 85 4.22 4.92 6.33
CA CYS A 85 5.42 4.69 5.54
C CYS A 85 5.22 5.07 4.07
N VAL A 86 4.13 4.63 3.44
CA VAL A 86 3.84 4.98 2.04
C VAL A 86 3.65 6.49 1.86
N LEU A 87 3.01 7.17 2.81
CA LEU A 87 2.85 8.62 2.77
C LEU A 87 4.19 9.37 2.81
N ILE A 88 5.13 8.91 3.64
CA ILE A 88 6.47 9.50 3.74
C ILE A 88 7.22 9.32 2.42
N VAL A 89 7.22 8.11 1.85
CA VAL A 89 7.96 7.83 0.61
C VAL A 89 7.34 8.52 -0.61
N MET A 90 6.00 8.63 -0.69
CA MET A 90 5.33 9.38 -1.76
C MET A 90 5.59 10.90 -1.73
N GLN A 91 6.01 11.46 -0.59
CA GLN A 91 6.43 12.86 -0.51
C GLN A 91 7.87 13.07 -1.00
N ASP A 92 8.72 12.06 -0.89
CA ASP A 92 10.13 12.10 -1.31
C ASP A 92 10.30 11.92 -2.83
N GLY A 93 9.44 11.12 -3.46
CA GLY A 93 9.50 10.82 -4.90
C GLY A 93 9.05 11.93 -5.87
N ARG A 94 8.89 13.18 -5.42
CA ARG A 94 8.48 14.30 -6.30
C ARG A 94 9.65 15.16 -6.80
N ASP A 95 10.89 14.81 -6.45
CA ASP A 95 12.11 15.50 -6.87
C ASP A 95 12.95 14.76 -7.94
N ASN A 96 12.55 13.56 -8.38
CA ASN A 96 13.23 12.83 -9.47
C ASN A 96 12.28 12.57 -10.64
N ALA A 97 11.99 13.63 -11.39
CA ALA A 97 11.47 13.56 -12.74
C ALA A 97 12.36 14.40 -13.66
N ASP A 98 13.65 14.07 -13.72
CA ASP A 98 14.57 14.50 -14.78
C ASP A 98 15.61 13.39 -15.04
N GLY A 99 15.68 12.93 -16.29
CA GLY A 99 16.58 11.86 -16.76
C GLY A 99 16.02 10.45 -16.54
N GLU A 100 15.84 9.58 -17.52
CA GLU A 100 16.61 9.39 -18.74
C GLU A 100 15.69 9.04 -19.92
N GLU A 101 15.82 9.84 -20.98
CA GLU A 101 15.54 9.42 -22.34
C GLU A 101 16.37 8.18 -22.68
N SER A 102 15.76 7.00 -22.68
CA SER A 102 16.32 5.87 -23.42
C SER A 102 15.88 5.98 -24.87
N GLY A 103 16.58 6.84 -25.61
CA GLY A 103 16.56 6.87 -27.06
C GLY A 103 17.04 5.54 -27.63
N PHE A 104 16.11 4.62 -27.86
CA PHE A 104 16.34 3.41 -28.66
C PHE A 104 15.65 3.60 -30.01
N LEU A 105 16.10 4.58 -30.79
CA LEU A 105 15.74 4.71 -32.20
C LEU A 105 16.75 3.95 -33.04
N SER A 106 16.33 2.73 -33.36
CA SER A 106 16.63 1.98 -34.58
C SER A 106 16.87 2.91 -35.77
N GLU A 107 18.11 3.01 -36.25
CA GLU A 107 18.37 3.33 -37.66
C GLU A 107 19.68 2.68 -38.12
N TYR A 108 19.60 1.38 -38.40
CA TYR A 108 20.53 0.75 -39.34
C TYR A 108 20.05 1.10 -40.75
N PHE A 109 20.58 2.17 -41.33
CA PHE A 109 20.53 2.43 -42.77
C PHE A 109 21.97 2.36 -43.31
N LEU A 110 22.33 1.21 -43.87
CA LEU A 110 23.55 1.04 -44.67
C LEU A 110 23.27 1.60 -46.09
N PRO A 111 24.16 2.41 -46.67
CA PRO A 111 24.16 2.68 -48.10
C PRO A 111 25.04 1.66 -48.85
N ASP A 112 24.53 1.13 -49.95
CA ASP A 112 25.32 0.73 -51.14
C ASP A 112 24.65 1.34 -52.37
#